data_AF-A0A8U0W2B0-F1
#
_entry.id   AF-A0A8U0W2B0-F1
#
_cell.length_a   1.000
_cell.length_b   1.000
_cell.length_c   1.000
_cell.angle_alpha   90.00
_cell.angle_beta   90.00
_cell.angle_gamma   90.00
#
_symmetry.space_group_name_H-M   'P 1'
#
loop_
_entity.id
_entity.type
_entity.pdbx_description
1 polymer ?
#
loop_
_entity_poly.entity_id
_entity_poly.type
_entity_poly.pdbx_seq_one_letter_code
_entity_poly.pdbx_strand_id
1 'polypeptide(L)'
;MLPKLKISDYLLKRLEQVKQQCSGCLFGVFYGEGTLLLMGFNVESTIGHLNYEQIQYKFPAELDLCGLVKFGDCSDVEAHLSEVFKDVDITDNPILLHCELGTLVGLKAYFLMHGKLEQVPYEVMMPAQLYRDFCFTRLKCNWTIYCEATNQSVQHEMHALRKMLSGGSLAFNIQPTKVFLTNTSIHGKSYADGKQNVTNESFIMDILNAVREVLLTNQEDKENVKTKKSCIQDIKLSTIYGALGSDYDIIDIAVLRCKTRDVTEAESSSRILPSMSMCLRPNEHKFSIPIEVESMAILNKSTKVSRLYDILIESICRALRLSEQSISERLENTEFQKLKAPKMYNFFPQEFGHFISCSYLEGLDDCSPSMQDKRKRLHRHFGLPITRPYFRRSNACIFRNELPPQSPLINTHVNVKSSGVTEGKQYLVKGNYYYYHYLQQQIQDKGWGCAYRSLQTICSWFLLQGYTDRKVPTHIEIQEYLVKIGDKPPSFKGSSQWIGSTEVSMCLQGFLGVDSKILHVSSGAELSTLGSELVMHFQTQGTPIMTGGGVLAHTIIGVDYCLQSGEMKYLILDPHYTGEDDLHTIQSKGWCGWKGPDFWDKRSYYNLCLPQRPVIF
;
A
#
# COMPACT_ATOMS: atom_id res chain seq x y z
N MET A 1 2.44 -32.61 17.64
CA MET A 1 3.31 -31.63 18.35
C MET A 1 2.63 -30.28 18.27
N LEU A 2 2.64 -29.50 19.34
CA LEU A 2 2.04 -28.16 19.35
C LEU A 2 2.80 -27.24 18.38
N PRO A 3 2.10 -26.47 17.54
CA PRO A 3 2.75 -25.48 16.69
C PRO A 3 3.51 -24.45 17.53
N LYS A 4 4.64 -23.97 17.02
CA LYS A 4 5.29 -22.79 17.60
C LYS A 4 4.49 -21.54 17.23
N LEU A 5 4.25 -20.66 18.20
CA LEU A 5 3.49 -19.43 17.98
C LEU A 5 4.41 -18.21 17.87
N LYS A 6 4.26 -17.46 16.79
CA LYS A 6 4.86 -16.13 16.62
C LYS A 6 3.76 -15.10 16.38
N ILE A 7 3.96 -13.89 16.90
CA ILE A 7 3.04 -12.77 16.70
C ILE A 7 3.83 -11.59 16.14
N SER A 8 3.35 -11.02 15.04
CA SER A 8 3.93 -9.81 14.45
C SER A 8 3.85 -8.63 15.43
N ASP A 9 4.93 -7.86 15.56
CA ASP A 9 4.94 -6.58 16.31
C ASP A 9 3.86 -5.60 15.80
N TYR A 10 3.57 -5.62 14.50
CA TYR A 10 2.48 -4.83 13.91
C TYR A 10 1.11 -5.23 14.47
N LEU A 11 0.86 -6.55 14.58
CA LEU A 11 -0.38 -7.07 15.13
C LEU A 11 -0.52 -6.68 16.60
N LEU A 12 0.52 -6.87 17.42
CA LEU A 12 0.51 -6.49 18.84
C LEU A 12 0.16 -5.01 19.04
N LYS A 13 0.82 -4.10 18.30
CA LYS A 13 0.53 -2.66 18.37
C LYS A 13 -0.91 -2.32 17.98
N ARG A 14 -1.52 -3.06 17.06
CA ARG A 14 -2.92 -2.87 16.70
C ARG A 14 -3.88 -3.45 17.74
N LEU A 15 -3.57 -4.60 18.32
CA LEU A 15 -4.36 -5.19 19.41
C LEU A 15 -4.41 -4.23 20.61
N GLU A 16 -3.29 -3.58 20.95
CA GLU A 16 -3.19 -2.59 22.02
C GLU A 16 -4.11 -1.38 21.82
N GLN A 17 -4.43 -1.04 20.55
CA GLN A 17 -5.26 0.12 20.22
C GLN A 17 -6.76 -0.15 20.36
N VAL A 18 -7.17 -1.40 20.54
CA VAL A 18 -8.59 -1.78 20.70
C VAL A 18 -9.06 -1.44 22.11
N LYS A 19 -10.01 -0.50 22.21
CA LYS A 19 -10.56 -0.01 23.47
C LYS A 19 -12.00 -0.43 23.74
N GLN A 20 -12.61 -1.17 22.81
CA GLN A 20 -13.98 -1.65 22.89
C GLN A 20 -13.98 -3.14 23.20
N GLN A 21 -14.94 -3.59 24.02
CA GLN A 21 -15.21 -5.01 24.22
C GLN A 21 -15.80 -5.61 22.94
N CYS A 22 -15.10 -6.56 22.34
CA CYS A 22 -15.52 -7.24 21.13
C CYS A 22 -14.77 -8.56 20.94
N SER A 23 -15.23 -9.35 19.99
CA SER A 23 -14.50 -10.48 19.42
C SER A 23 -14.02 -10.16 18.00
N GLY A 24 -13.06 -10.94 17.52
CA GLY A 24 -12.54 -10.82 16.18
C GLY A 24 -11.95 -12.12 15.68
N CYS A 25 -11.76 -12.26 14.37
CA CYS A 25 -11.07 -13.42 13.81
C CYS A 25 -9.60 -13.09 13.55
N LEU A 26 -8.74 -14.07 13.78
CA LEU A 26 -7.29 -13.98 13.62
C LEU A 26 -6.86 -14.59 12.30
N PHE A 27 -5.92 -13.92 11.65
CA PHE A 27 -5.35 -14.33 10.38
C PHE A 27 -3.83 -14.48 10.51
N GLY A 28 -3.32 -15.59 10.00
CA GLY A 28 -1.92 -15.96 10.12
C GLY A 28 -1.41 -16.78 8.96
N VAL A 29 -0.09 -16.98 8.95
CA VAL A 29 0.61 -17.80 7.96
C VAL A 29 1.21 -18.99 8.68
N PHE A 30 0.96 -20.20 8.17
CA PHE A 30 1.60 -21.41 8.64
C PHE A 30 2.84 -21.70 7.78
N TYR A 31 4.02 -21.83 8.39
CA TYR A 31 5.27 -22.01 7.66
C TYR A 31 6.31 -22.83 8.43
N GLY A 32 7.32 -23.30 7.70
CA GLY A 32 8.42 -24.11 8.24
C GLY A 32 7.93 -25.42 8.85
N GLU A 33 8.67 -25.94 9.83
CA GLU A 33 8.33 -27.16 10.58
C GLU A 33 7.31 -26.88 11.70
N GLY A 34 6.14 -26.37 11.33
CA GLY A 34 5.00 -26.21 12.26
C GLY A 34 4.98 -24.90 13.06
N THR A 35 5.29 -23.77 12.42
CA THR A 35 5.18 -22.44 13.06
C THR A 35 3.97 -21.67 12.52
N LEU A 36 3.12 -21.19 13.42
CA LEU A 36 2.02 -20.26 13.11
C LEU A 36 2.48 -18.83 13.42
N LEU A 37 2.48 -17.97 12.40
CA LEU A 37 2.71 -16.53 12.55
C LEU A 37 1.39 -15.78 12.44
N LEU A 38 0.97 -15.10 13.50
CA LEU A 38 -0.17 -14.21 13.48
C LEU A 38 0.22 -12.84 12.92
N MET A 39 -0.53 -12.35 11.93
CA MET A 39 -0.25 -11.07 11.26
C MET A 39 -1.45 -10.13 11.20
N GLY A 40 -2.67 -10.67 11.14
CA GLY A 40 -3.87 -9.89 10.93
C GLY A 40 -4.99 -10.26 11.91
N PHE A 41 -5.93 -9.35 12.06
CA PHE A 41 -7.22 -9.61 12.67
C PHE A 41 -8.28 -8.71 12.06
N ASN A 42 -9.53 -9.14 12.15
CA ASN A 42 -10.69 -8.29 11.98
C ASN A 42 -11.48 -8.17 13.29
N VAL A 43 -12.29 -7.13 13.41
CA VAL A 43 -13.25 -6.94 14.50
C VAL A 43 -14.63 -7.30 13.98
N GLU A 44 -15.33 -8.15 14.71
CA GLU A 44 -16.73 -8.48 14.45
C GLU A 44 -17.62 -7.52 15.26
N SER A 45 -18.39 -6.67 14.56
CA SER A 45 -19.17 -5.60 15.18
C SER A 45 -20.63 -5.98 15.49
N THR A 46 -21.11 -7.10 14.95
CA THR A 46 -22.52 -7.53 15.03
C THR A 46 -22.61 -8.94 15.56
N ILE A 47 -23.37 -9.10 16.65
CA ILE A 47 -23.69 -10.39 17.26
C ILE A 47 -24.39 -11.26 16.21
N GLY A 48 -23.82 -12.43 15.89
CA GLY A 48 -24.46 -13.46 15.07
C GLY A 48 -24.31 -13.35 13.54
N HIS A 49 -23.53 -12.40 13.01
CA HIS A 49 -23.18 -12.39 11.58
C HIS A 49 -21.67 -12.17 11.43
N LEU A 50 -20.96 -13.28 11.28
CA LEU A 50 -19.51 -13.29 11.10
C LEU A 50 -19.16 -12.89 9.67
N ASN A 51 -18.21 -11.95 9.53
CA ASN A 51 -17.81 -11.45 8.22
C ASN A 51 -16.39 -11.90 7.84
N TYR A 52 -15.81 -12.90 8.52
CA TYR A 52 -14.43 -13.33 8.26
C TYR A 52 -14.23 -13.87 6.84
N GLU A 53 -15.18 -14.62 6.27
CA GLU A 53 -15.09 -15.06 4.87
C GLU A 53 -15.02 -13.86 3.92
N GLN A 54 -15.86 -12.88 4.21
CA GLN A 54 -15.87 -11.48 3.78
C GLN A 54 -14.48 -10.88 3.59
N ILE A 55 -13.77 -10.93 4.69
CA ILE A 55 -12.53 -10.21 4.93
C ILE A 55 -11.32 -11.03 4.51
N GLN A 56 -11.38 -12.36 4.56
CA GLN A 56 -10.28 -13.24 4.19
C GLN A 56 -9.81 -12.99 2.76
N TYR A 57 -10.74 -12.78 1.82
CA TYR A 57 -10.37 -12.52 0.43
C TYR A 57 -9.62 -11.20 0.24
N LYS A 58 -9.68 -10.27 1.21
CA LYS A 58 -8.92 -9.01 1.21
C LYS A 58 -7.49 -9.20 1.67
N PHE A 59 -7.19 -10.27 2.39
CA PHE A 59 -5.82 -10.62 2.75
C PHE A 59 -5.11 -11.30 1.57
N PRO A 60 -3.78 -11.15 1.47
CA PRO A 60 -2.96 -11.90 0.51
C PRO A 60 -3.18 -13.41 0.69
N ALA A 61 -3.08 -14.19 -0.39
CA ALA A 61 -3.12 -15.64 -0.27
C ALA A 61 -2.02 -16.15 0.67
N GLU A 62 -2.29 -17.28 1.35
CA GLU A 62 -1.56 -17.85 2.51
C GLU A 62 -1.74 -17.10 3.85
N LEU A 63 -2.34 -15.90 3.86
CA LEU A 63 -2.75 -15.26 5.12
C LEU A 63 -4.21 -15.62 5.41
N ASP A 64 -4.38 -16.60 6.28
CA ASP A 64 -5.63 -17.36 6.41
C ASP A 64 -6.18 -17.38 7.83
N LEU A 65 -7.48 -17.64 7.93
CA LEU A 65 -8.18 -17.79 9.19
C LEU A 65 -7.49 -18.88 10.04
N CYS A 66 -7.08 -18.50 11.24
CA CYS A 66 -6.34 -19.39 12.14
C CYS A 66 -6.93 -19.47 13.55
N GLY A 67 -7.87 -18.58 13.88
CA GLY A 67 -8.46 -18.55 15.21
C GLY A 67 -9.25 -17.28 15.53
N LEU A 68 -9.38 -16.99 16.82
CA LEU A 68 -10.21 -15.91 17.36
C LEU A 68 -9.41 -15.04 18.34
N VAL A 69 -9.74 -13.75 18.42
CA VAL A 69 -9.29 -12.85 19.48
C VAL A 69 -10.48 -12.33 20.28
N LYS A 70 -10.30 -12.29 21.60
CA LYS A 70 -11.25 -11.76 22.59
C LYS A 70 -10.65 -10.51 23.23
N PHE A 71 -11.43 -9.43 23.27
CA PHE A 71 -11.09 -8.19 23.97
C PHE A 71 -12.02 -7.98 25.18
N GLY A 72 -11.46 -8.08 26.40
CA GLY A 72 -12.23 -7.98 27.65
C GLY A 72 -13.28 -9.10 27.83
N ASP A 73 -14.22 -8.92 28.76
CA ASP A 73 -15.25 -9.93 29.11
C ASP A 73 -16.42 -9.96 28.11
N CYS A 74 -16.13 -10.23 26.84
CA CYS A 74 -17.14 -10.42 25.81
C CYS A 74 -17.81 -11.81 25.95
N SER A 75 -19.14 -11.84 25.98
CA SER A 75 -20.00 -13.03 26.05
C SER A 75 -20.13 -13.79 24.74
N ASP A 76 -19.87 -13.14 23.60
CA ASP A 76 -20.17 -13.65 22.25
C ASP A 76 -19.19 -14.75 21.78
N VAL A 77 -18.13 -14.94 22.56
CA VAL A 77 -16.99 -15.80 22.22
C VAL A 77 -17.38 -17.27 22.16
N GLU A 78 -18.23 -17.77 23.06
CA GLU A 78 -18.60 -19.21 23.05
C GLU A 78 -19.39 -19.61 21.80
N ALA A 79 -20.29 -18.73 21.33
CA ALA A 79 -21.03 -18.94 20.09
C ALA A 79 -20.09 -18.92 18.87
N HIS A 80 -19.26 -17.87 18.77
CA HIS A 80 -18.33 -17.70 17.64
C HIS A 80 -17.20 -18.75 17.62
N LEU A 81 -16.73 -19.21 18.78
CA LEU A 81 -15.67 -20.23 18.87
C LEU A 81 -16.05 -21.50 18.12
N SER A 82 -17.28 -21.97 18.28
CA SER A 82 -17.74 -23.22 17.68
C SER A 82 -17.89 -23.15 16.15
N GLU A 83 -18.17 -21.97 15.61
CA GLU A 83 -18.35 -21.71 14.19
C GLU A 83 -16.99 -21.47 13.52
N VAL A 84 -16.23 -20.49 14.02
CA VAL A 84 -14.92 -20.12 13.47
C VAL A 84 -13.95 -21.29 13.48
N PHE A 85 -13.91 -22.09 14.54
CA PHE A 85 -12.98 -23.22 14.62
C PHE A 85 -13.30 -24.37 13.65
N LYS A 86 -14.54 -24.46 13.14
CA LYS A 86 -14.87 -25.44 12.10
C LYS A 86 -14.33 -25.01 10.74
N ASP A 87 -14.15 -23.72 10.54
CA ASP A 87 -13.74 -23.13 9.27
C ASP A 87 -12.23 -22.81 9.22
N VAL A 88 -11.49 -23.14 10.30
CA VAL A 88 -10.02 -23.05 10.32
C VAL A 88 -9.43 -24.27 9.61
N ASP A 89 -8.98 -24.07 8.38
CA ASP A 89 -8.40 -25.15 7.55
C ASP A 89 -6.87 -25.26 7.65
N ILE A 90 -6.18 -24.21 8.09
CA ILE A 90 -4.70 -24.16 8.02
C ILE A 90 -4.00 -24.89 9.18
N THR A 91 -4.74 -25.27 10.21
CA THR A 91 -4.19 -25.95 11.38
C THR A 91 -5.25 -26.76 12.11
N ASP A 92 -4.86 -27.95 12.60
CA ASP A 92 -5.72 -28.78 13.46
C ASP A 92 -5.93 -28.17 14.86
N ASN A 93 -5.16 -27.13 15.21
CA ASN A 93 -5.17 -26.52 16.54
C ASN A 93 -5.46 -25.02 16.42
N PRO A 94 -6.72 -24.61 16.25
CA PRO A 94 -7.11 -23.21 16.20
C PRO A 94 -6.64 -22.42 17.42
N ILE A 95 -6.31 -21.14 17.22
CA ILE A 95 -5.80 -20.27 18.28
C ILE A 95 -6.89 -19.38 18.89
N LEU A 96 -6.81 -19.14 20.19
CA LEU A 96 -7.55 -18.09 20.90
C LEU A 96 -6.56 -17.14 21.56
N LEU A 97 -6.63 -15.85 21.20
CA LEU A 97 -5.97 -14.77 21.93
C LEU A 97 -6.93 -14.10 22.89
N HIS A 98 -6.50 -13.91 24.13
CA HIS A 98 -7.22 -13.13 25.14
C HIS A 98 -6.43 -11.85 25.44
N CYS A 99 -7.01 -10.72 25.04
CA CYS A 99 -6.46 -9.38 25.23
C CYS A 99 -7.30 -8.60 26.26
N GLU A 100 -6.62 -7.86 27.14
CA GLU A 100 -7.25 -6.81 27.93
C GLU A 100 -7.46 -5.55 27.06
N LEU A 101 -8.37 -4.67 27.49
CA LEU A 101 -8.70 -3.47 26.70
C LEU A 101 -7.59 -2.42 26.79
N GLY A 102 -7.13 -1.93 25.64
CA GLY A 102 -6.18 -0.82 25.58
C GLY A 102 -4.78 -1.14 26.12
N THR A 103 -4.46 -2.42 26.34
CA THR A 103 -3.16 -2.85 26.86
C THR A 103 -2.81 -4.26 26.37
N LEU A 104 -1.51 -4.53 26.27
CA LEU A 104 -0.98 -5.87 26.03
C LEU A 104 -0.58 -6.58 27.32
N VAL A 105 -0.64 -5.88 28.47
CA VAL A 105 -0.39 -6.49 29.78
C VAL A 105 -1.42 -7.61 29.97
N GLY A 106 -0.94 -8.81 30.28
CA GLY A 106 -1.81 -9.98 30.48
C GLY A 106 -2.28 -10.67 29.19
N LEU A 107 -1.75 -10.35 28.00
CA LEU A 107 -2.03 -11.08 26.77
C LEU A 107 -1.73 -12.58 26.94
N LYS A 108 -2.75 -13.42 26.70
CA LYS A 108 -2.63 -14.88 26.77
C LYS A 108 -3.04 -15.52 25.45
N ALA A 109 -2.26 -16.50 25.01
CA ALA A 109 -2.53 -17.29 23.82
C ALA A 109 -2.84 -18.74 24.21
N TYR A 110 -3.84 -19.32 23.55
CA TYR A 110 -4.29 -20.68 23.79
C TYR A 110 -4.49 -21.42 22.47
N PHE A 111 -4.02 -22.66 22.38
CA PHE A 111 -4.41 -23.56 21.30
C PHE A 111 -5.57 -24.46 21.75
N LEU A 112 -6.52 -24.71 20.86
CA LEU A 112 -7.54 -25.73 21.10
C LEU A 112 -6.98 -27.12 20.77
N MET A 113 -6.86 -27.98 21.78
CA MET A 113 -6.38 -29.36 21.68
C MET A 113 -7.42 -30.31 22.27
N HIS A 114 -7.91 -31.29 21.48
CA HIS A 114 -8.87 -32.30 21.96
C HIS A 114 -10.08 -31.70 22.73
N GLY A 115 -10.56 -30.53 22.30
CA GLY A 115 -11.68 -29.82 22.94
C GLY A 115 -11.31 -29.01 24.20
N LYS A 116 -10.02 -28.87 24.53
CA LYS A 116 -9.53 -28.08 25.67
C LYS A 116 -8.56 -26.99 25.21
N LEU A 117 -8.63 -25.83 25.86
CA LEU A 117 -7.72 -24.72 25.59
C LEU A 117 -6.44 -24.89 26.41
N GLU A 118 -5.30 -25.02 25.73
CA GLU A 118 -3.97 -25.13 26.34
C GLU A 118 -3.19 -23.83 26.12
N GLN A 119 -2.71 -23.22 27.21
CA GLN A 119 -1.97 -21.97 27.13
C GLN A 119 -0.58 -22.20 26.54
N VAL A 120 -0.17 -21.33 25.60
CA VAL A 120 1.13 -21.40 24.94
C VAL A 120 1.91 -20.08 25.01
N PRO A 121 3.25 -20.14 25.09
CA PRO A 121 4.08 -18.96 24.93
C PRO A 121 4.10 -18.52 23.46
N TYR A 122 4.40 -17.24 23.23
CA TYR A 122 4.61 -16.69 21.89
C TYR A 122 5.92 -15.92 21.80
N GLU A 123 6.49 -15.89 20.60
CA GLU A 123 7.64 -15.02 20.27
C GLU A 123 7.19 -13.83 19.44
N VAL A 124 7.77 -12.65 19.68
CA VAL A 124 7.49 -11.45 18.88
C VAL A 124 8.37 -11.43 17.64
N MET A 125 7.75 -11.36 16.45
CA MET A 125 8.45 -11.22 15.19
C MET A 125 8.52 -9.74 14.80
N MET A 126 9.75 -9.21 14.83
CA MET A 126 10.02 -7.80 14.53
C MET A 126 9.95 -7.53 13.02
N PRO A 127 9.66 -6.29 12.56
CA PRO A 127 9.54 -5.95 11.14
C PRO A 127 10.74 -6.36 10.29
N ALA A 128 11.97 -6.13 10.78
CA ALA A 128 13.19 -6.52 10.07
C ALA A 128 13.29 -8.03 9.82
N GLN A 129 12.79 -8.85 10.76
CA GLN A 129 12.73 -10.30 10.58
C GLN A 129 11.66 -10.69 9.56
N LEU A 130 10.49 -10.02 9.57
CA LEU A 130 9.44 -10.24 8.58
C LEU A 130 9.95 -9.98 7.15
N TYR A 131 10.57 -8.82 6.91
CA TYR A 131 11.11 -8.47 5.58
C TYR A 131 12.24 -9.40 5.12
N ARG A 132 13.00 -9.94 6.07
CA ARG A 132 14.06 -10.91 5.79
C ARG A 132 13.49 -12.27 5.41
N ASP A 133 12.50 -12.76 6.16
CA ASP A 133 12.05 -14.16 6.09
C ASP A 133 10.89 -14.36 5.11
N PHE A 134 10.15 -13.30 4.76
CA PHE A 134 9.00 -13.34 3.86
C PHE A 134 9.17 -12.43 2.64
N CYS A 135 8.46 -12.75 1.56
CA CYS A 135 8.32 -11.93 0.37
C CYS A 135 6.88 -12.00 -0.15
N PHE A 136 6.55 -11.15 -1.12
CA PHE A 136 5.24 -11.18 -1.77
C PHE A 136 5.35 -11.53 -3.24
N THR A 137 4.35 -12.23 -3.77
CA THR A 137 4.15 -12.30 -5.22
C THR A 137 3.08 -11.34 -5.64
N ARG A 138 3.22 -10.76 -6.82
CA ARG A 138 2.25 -9.89 -7.45
C ARG A 138 1.97 -10.38 -8.86
N LEU A 139 0.70 -10.51 -9.21
CA LEU A 139 0.30 -10.89 -10.57
C LEU A 139 -0.79 -9.96 -11.07
N LYS A 140 -0.79 -9.77 -12.40
CA LYS A 140 -1.77 -8.97 -13.12
C LYS A 140 -2.32 -9.74 -14.31
N CYS A 141 -3.63 -9.77 -14.43
CA CYS A 141 -4.32 -10.47 -15.51
C CYS A 141 -5.74 -9.94 -15.67
N ASN A 142 -6.26 -10.06 -16.89
CA ASN A 142 -7.58 -9.56 -17.24
C ASN A 142 -8.42 -10.70 -17.81
N TRP A 143 -9.66 -10.80 -17.38
CA TRP A 143 -10.68 -11.68 -17.96
C TRP A 143 -11.91 -10.90 -18.33
N THR A 144 -12.70 -11.43 -19.26
CA THR A 144 -14.01 -10.88 -19.58
C THR A 144 -15.05 -11.95 -19.30
N ILE A 145 -16.07 -11.58 -18.53
CA ILE A 145 -17.25 -12.43 -18.33
C ILE A 145 -18.44 -11.86 -19.09
N TYR A 146 -19.33 -12.75 -19.51
CA TYR A 146 -20.56 -12.41 -20.21
C TYR A 146 -21.75 -12.88 -19.36
N CYS A 147 -22.42 -11.95 -18.69
CA CYS A 147 -23.47 -12.27 -17.73
C CYS A 147 -24.66 -11.33 -17.84
N GLU A 148 -25.80 -11.75 -17.32
CA GLU A 148 -26.94 -10.87 -17.11
C GLU A 148 -26.72 -9.98 -15.88
N ALA A 149 -27.47 -8.89 -15.77
CA ALA A 149 -27.42 -7.99 -14.61
C ALA A 149 -28.20 -8.56 -13.39
N THR A 150 -27.92 -9.82 -13.05
CA THR A 150 -28.52 -10.52 -11.90
C THR A 150 -27.41 -11.14 -11.05
N ASN A 151 -27.61 -11.16 -9.72
CA ASN A 151 -26.64 -11.74 -8.80
C ASN A 151 -26.32 -13.20 -9.13
N GLN A 152 -27.35 -13.99 -9.46
CA GLN A 152 -27.18 -15.41 -9.79
C GLN A 152 -26.34 -15.61 -11.06
N SER A 153 -26.55 -14.79 -12.10
CA SER A 153 -25.75 -14.90 -13.34
C SER A 153 -24.29 -14.52 -13.10
N VAL A 154 -24.03 -13.44 -12.37
CA VAL A 154 -22.66 -13.02 -12.02
C VAL A 154 -21.95 -14.11 -11.20
N GLN A 155 -22.61 -14.64 -10.16
CA GLN A 155 -22.06 -15.70 -9.31
C GLN A 155 -21.75 -16.97 -10.11
N HIS A 156 -22.66 -17.38 -11.00
CA HIS A 156 -22.49 -18.54 -11.86
C HIS A 156 -21.25 -18.40 -12.76
N GLU A 157 -21.13 -17.29 -13.49
CA GLU A 157 -20.00 -17.06 -14.41
C GLU A 157 -18.67 -16.89 -13.67
N MET A 158 -18.65 -16.19 -12.54
CA MET A 158 -17.44 -16.05 -11.71
C MET A 158 -16.99 -17.40 -11.13
N HIS A 159 -17.93 -18.24 -10.71
CA HIS A 159 -17.64 -19.58 -10.21
C HIS A 159 -17.16 -20.52 -11.32
N ALA A 160 -17.76 -20.47 -12.51
CA ALA A 160 -17.29 -21.22 -13.68
C ALA A 160 -15.87 -20.81 -14.07
N LEU A 161 -15.57 -19.51 -14.07
CA LEU A 161 -14.23 -18.98 -14.29
C LEU A 161 -13.23 -19.54 -13.27
N ARG A 162 -13.53 -19.47 -11.97
CA ARG A 162 -12.64 -20.04 -10.92
C ARG A 162 -12.36 -21.52 -11.15
N LYS A 163 -13.38 -22.33 -11.44
CA LYS A 163 -13.22 -23.77 -11.72
C LYS A 163 -12.30 -24.02 -12.93
N MET A 164 -12.45 -23.23 -14.00
CA MET A 164 -11.60 -23.33 -15.19
C MET A 164 -10.14 -22.98 -14.89
N LEU A 165 -9.89 -22.00 -14.02
CA LEU A 165 -8.52 -21.63 -13.62
C LEU A 165 -7.88 -22.71 -12.74
N SER A 166 -8.62 -23.26 -11.78
CA SER A 166 -8.17 -24.39 -10.94
C SER A 166 -7.92 -25.68 -11.72
N GLY A 167 -8.48 -25.81 -12.93
CA GLY A 167 -8.26 -26.97 -13.83
C GLY A 167 -6.87 -27.02 -14.49
N GLY A 168 -5.94 -26.13 -14.12
CA GLY A 168 -4.58 -26.14 -14.65
C GLY A 168 -4.43 -25.50 -16.03
N SER A 169 -5.31 -24.56 -16.39
CA SER A 169 -5.32 -23.86 -17.69
C SER A 169 -4.27 -22.74 -17.81
N LEU A 170 -3.68 -22.34 -16.68
CA LEU A 170 -2.71 -21.26 -16.57
C LEU A 170 -1.28 -21.77 -16.46
N ALA A 171 -0.36 -20.99 -17.02
CA ALA A 171 1.07 -21.04 -16.74
C ALA A 171 1.53 -19.67 -16.22
N PHE A 172 2.56 -19.65 -15.38
CA PHE A 172 3.09 -18.43 -14.78
C PHE A 172 4.54 -18.23 -15.21
N ASN A 173 4.92 -16.99 -15.50
CA ASN A 173 6.30 -16.63 -15.81
C ASN A 173 6.82 -15.63 -14.78
N ILE A 174 7.89 -15.99 -14.09
CA ILE A 174 8.51 -15.17 -13.04
C ILE A 174 9.35 -14.08 -13.71
N GLN A 175 8.92 -12.83 -13.64
CA GLN A 175 9.63 -11.72 -14.29
C GLN A 175 10.84 -11.26 -13.45
N PRO A 176 11.94 -10.84 -14.09
CA PRO A 176 12.24 -10.84 -15.53
C PRO A 176 12.94 -12.13 -16.01
N THR A 177 12.83 -13.22 -15.26
CA THR A 177 13.52 -14.49 -15.56
C THR A 177 12.86 -15.26 -16.71
N LYS A 178 13.50 -16.35 -17.15
CA LYS A 178 12.91 -17.34 -18.07
C LYS A 178 12.37 -18.57 -17.33
N VAL A 179 11.95 -18.40 -16.08
CA VAL A 179 11.39 -19.47 -15.24
C VAL A 179 9.88 -19.50 -15.39
N PHE A 180 9.37 -20.61 -15.92
CA PHE A 180 7.95 -20.87 -16.13
C PHE A 180 7.44 -21.93 -15.18
N LEU A 181 6.29 -21.68 -14.57
CA LEU A 181 5.62 -22.58 -13.65
C LEU A 181 4.30 -23.04 -14.26
N THR A 182 4.09 -24.36 -14.29
CA THR A 182 2.85 -25.01 -14.72
C THR A 182 2.36 -25.92 -13.60
N ASN A 183 1.14 -26.48 -13.74
CA ASN A 183 0.54 -27.35 -12.73
C ASN A 183 1.42 -28.57 -12.38
N THR A 184 2.20 -29.09 -13.35
CA THR A 184 2.98 -30.32 -13.17
C THR A 184 4.46 -30.07 -12.92
N SER A 185 4.98 -28.94 -13.39
CA SER A 185 6.42 -28.74 -13.49
C SER A 185 6.81 -27.28 -13.55
N ILE A 186 7.96 -27.00 -12.96
CA ILE A 186 8.71 -25.78 -13.22
C ILE A 186 9.76 -26.04 -14.30
N HIS A 187 9.80 -25.18 -15.30
CA HIS A 187 10.72 -25.26 -16.43
C HIS A 187 11.39 -23.90 -16.63
N GLY A 188 12.72 -23.88 -16.65
CA GLY A 188 13.45 -22.69 -17.03
C GLY A 188 14.79 -22.55 -16.32
N LYS A 189 15.64 -21.71 -16.91
CA LYS A 189 16.89 -21.24 -16.32
C LYS A 189 16.71 -19.77 -15.92
N SER A 190 17.48 -19.33 -14.91
CA SER A 190 17.62 -17.92 -14.55
C SER A 190 17.88 -17.06 -15.82
N TYR A 191 18.82 -17.50 -16.67
CA TYR A 191 19.12 -16.95 -18.01
C TYR A 191 19.73 -18.01 -18.95
N ALA A 192 20.00 -17.66 -20.21
CA ALA A 192 20.54 -18.56 -21.26
C ALA A 192 21.82 -19.33 -20.86
N ASP A 193 22.68 -18.75 -20.02
CA ASP A 193 23.95 -19.32 -19.53
C ASP A 193 24.01 -19.53 -18.00
N GLY A 194 22.86 -19.45 -17.31
CA GLY A 194 22.78 -19.56 -15.84
C GLY A 194 23.15 -20.95 -15.31
N LYS A 195 23.93 -21.00 -14.23
CA LYS A 195 24.38 -22.25 -13.56
C LYS A 195 23.32 -22.91 -12.67
N GLN A 196 22.31 -22.18 -12.21
CA GLN A 196 21.27 -22.69 -11.30
C GLN A 196 19.97 -22.97 -12.07
N ASN A 197 19.56 -24.25 -12.07
CA ASN A 197 18.24 -24.67 -12.53
C ASN A 197 17.29 -24.60 -11.32
N VAL A 198 16.19 -23.85 -11.43
CA VAL A 198 15.12 -23.89 -10.42
C VAL A 198 14.31 -25.16 -10.66
N THR A 199 14.11 -25.95 -9.61
CA THR A 199 13.36 -27.22 -9.64
C THR A 199 12.22 -27.20 -8.63
N ASN A 200 11.36 -28.21 -8.63
CA ASN A 200 10.26 -28.31 -7.65
C ASN A 200 10.75 -28.42 -6.19
N GLU A 201 11.98 -28.92 -5.99
CA GLU A 201 12.62 -29.03 -4.67
C GLU A 201 13.35 -27.75 -4.24
N SER A 202 13.49 -26.78 -5.15
CA SER A 202 14.04 -25.47 -4.82
C SER A 202 13.12 -24.72 -3.84
N PHE A 203 13.69 -23.74 -3.15
CA PHE A 203 12.96 -22.85 -2.25
C PHE A 203 12.64 -21.52 -2.93
N ILE A 204 11.67 -20.77 -2.39
CA ILE A 204 11.34 -19.43 -2.89
C ILE A 204 12.57 -18.49 -2.87
N MET A 205 13.49 -18.68 -1.92
CA MET A 205 14.76 -17.93 -1.91
C MET A 205 15.58 -18.12 -3.19
N ASP A 206 15.55 -19.31 -3.81
CA ASP A 206 16.28 -19.59 -5.05
C ASP A 206 15.68 -18.82 -6.23
N ILE A 207 14.35 -18.65 -6.23
CA ILE A 207 13.66 -17.79 -7.21
C ILE A 207 14.11 -16.34 -7.05
N LEU A 208 14.15 -15.81 -5.82
CA LEU A 208 14.61 -14.45 -5.55
C LEU A 208 16.05 -14.24 -6.00
N ASN A 209 16.92 -15.25 -5.80
CA ASN A 209 18.30 -15.20 -6.27
C ASN A 209 18.38 -15.21 -7.80
N ALA A 210 17.58 -16.03 -8.49
CA ALA A 210 17.50 -16.01 -9.95
C ALA A 210 17.05 -14.64 -10.50
N VAL A 211 16.08 -14.00 -9.85
CA VAL A 211 15.67 -12.62 -10.21
C VAL A 211 16.82 -11.63 -10.01
N ARG A 212 17.55 -11.70 -8.89
CA ARG A 212 18.70 -10.82 -8.61
C ARG A 212 19.83 -11.01 -9.62
N GLU A 213 20.12 -12.25 -10.01
CA GLU A 213 21.13 -12.57 -11.03
C GLU A 213 20.81 -11.89 -12.38
N VAL A 214 19.58 -12.00 -12.85
CA VAL A 214 19.17 -11.38 -14.13
C VAL A 214 19.30 -9.85 -14.08
N LEU A 215 18.99 -9.25 -12.94
CA LEU A 215 19.10 -7.80 -12.77
C LEU A 215 20.55 -7.31 -12.77
N LEU A 216 21.46 -8.05 -12.14
CA LEU A 216 22.90 -7.74 -12.18
C LEU A 216 23.42 -7.73 -13.62
N THR A 217 23.12 -8.80 -14.38
CA THR A 217 23.60 -8.91 -15.77
C THR A 217 23.06 -7.78 -16.64
N ASN A 218 21.77 -7.44 -16.48
CA ASN A 218 21.17 -6.32 -17.22
C ASN A 218 21.77 -4.95 -16.87
N GLN A 219 22.36 -4.79 -15.68
CA GLN A 219 23.09 -3.59 -15.30
C GLN A 219 24.49 -3.57 -15.94
N GLU A 220 25.21 -4.71 -15.93
CA GLU A 220 26.53 -4.84 -16.57
C GLU A 220 26.47 -4.61 -18.09
N ASP A 221 25.40 -5.04 -18.77
CA ASP A 221 25.22 -4.80 -20.21
C ASP A 221 24.94 -3.33 -20.55
N LYS A 222 24.40 -2.54 -19.61
CA LYS A 222 24.11 -1.10 -19.80
C LYS A 222 25.30 -0.22 -19.42
N GLU A 223 26.08 -0.62 -18.42
CA GLU A 223 27.29 0.08 -17.99
C GLU A 223 28.53 -0.61 -18.58
N ASN A 224 28.95 -0.17 -19.77
CA ASN A 224 30.18 -0.63 -20.44
C ASN A 224 31.48 -0.15 -19.73
N VAL A 225 31.50 -0.11 -18.39
CA VAL A 225 32.52 0.56 -17.57
C VAL A 225 33.04 -0.36 -16.47
N LYS A 226 34.36 -0.54 -16.46
CA LYS A 226 35.13 -1.22 -15.42
C LYS A 226 34.99 -0.52 -14.06
N THR A 227 33.97 -0.85 -13.26
CA THR A 227 33.93 -0.42 -11.84
C THR A 227 33.16 -1.44 -10.98
N LYS A 228 33.87 -1.96 -9.97
CA LYS A 228 33.44 -2.83 -8.84
C LYS A 228 32.33 -3.86 -9.12
N LYS A 229 32.69 -5.15 -9.16
CA LYS A 229 31.78 -6.30 -9.03
C LYS A 229 30.87 -6.11 -7.81
N SER A 230 29.62 -5.72 -8.02
CA SER A 230 28.57 -5.82 -6.99
C SER A 230 28.25 -7.30 -6.76
N CYS A 231 28.02 -7.68 -5.51
CA CYS A 231 27.62 -9.05 -5.20
C CYS A 231 26.12 -9.22 -5.43
N ILE A 232 25.65 -10.43 -5.77
CA ILE A 232 24.21 -10.77 -5.91
C ILE A 232 23.41 -10.34 -4.67
N GLN A 233 24.02 -10.36 -3.48
CA GLN A 233 23.39 -10.00 -2.21
C GLN A 233 23.19 -8.49 -2.02
N ASP A 234 23.84 -7.64 -2.82
CA ASP A 234 23.74 -6.19 -2.69
C ASP A 234 22.47 -5.63 -3.38
N ILE A 235 21.85 -6.39 -4.29
CA ILE A 235 20.60 -5.98 -4.94
C ILE A 235 19.40 -6.23 -4.02
N LYS A 236 18.80 -5.13 -3.56
CA LYS A 236 17.50 -5.14 -2.87
C LYS A 236 16.36 -5.12 -3.88
N LEU A 237 15.59 -6.19 -3.99
CA LEU A 237 14.44 -6.22 -4.91
C LEU A 237 13.35 -5.24 -4.48
N SER A 238 13.23 -4.97 -3.17
CA SER A 238 12.33 -3.96 -2.62
C SER A 238 12.58 -2.55 -3.17
N THR A 239 13.79 -2.21 -3.62
CA THR A 239 14.07 -0.89 -4.22
C THR A 239 13.70 -0.81 -5.70
N ILE A 240 13.44 -1.95 -6.35
CA ILE A 240 13.14 -2.03 -7.79
C ILE A 240 11.66 -2.36 -8.00
N TYR A 241 11.18 -3.46 -7.41
CA TYR A 241 9.82 -3.98 -7.56
C TYR A 241 8.95 -3.74 -6.31
N GLY A 242 9.54 -3.31 -5.21
CA GLY A 242 8.82 -3.10 -3.95
C GLY A 242 7.76 -2.00 -4.02
N ALA A 243 6.76 -2.12 -3.17
CA ALA A 243 5.79 -1.06 -2.93
C ALA A 243 6.40 0.04 -2.05
N LEU A 244 6.01 1.30 -2.25
CA LEU A 244 6.45 2.39 -1.40
C LEU A 244 6.03 2.17 0.06
N GLY A 245 6.98 2.40 0.98
CA GLY A 245 6.79 2.18 2.40
C GLY A 245 6.85 0.71 2.84
N SER A 246 7.17 -0.21 1.93
CA SER A 246 7.38 -1.63 2.23
C SER A 246 8.81 -2.03 1.88
N ASP A 247 9.46 -2.75 2.79
CA ASP A 247 10.80 -3.31 2.58
C ASP A 247 10.75 -4.77 2.11
N TYR A 248 9.57 -5.34 1.87
CA TYR A 248 9.44 -6.69 1.32
C TYR A 248 9.99 -6.77 -0.10
N ASP A 249 10.69 -7.86 -0.40
CA ASP A 249 10.95 -8.26 -1.77
C ASP A 249 9.61 -8.64 -2.44
N ILE A 250 9.38 -8.15 -3.66
CA ILE A 250 8.19 -8.46 -4.46
C ILE A 250 8.62 -9.15 -5.74
N ILE A 251 7.97 -10.28 -6.04
CA ILE A 251 8.16 -11.07 -7.25
C ILE A 251 7.00 -10.78 -8.19
N ASP A 252 7.27 -10.12 -9.30
CA ASP A 252 6.28 -9.89 -10.35
C ASP A 252 6.13 -11.16 -11.21
N ILE A 253 4.88 -11.58 -11.41
CA ILE A 253 4.53 -12.81 -12.12
C ILE A 253 3.59 -12.48 -13.27
N ALA A 254 3.99 -12.83 -14.48
CA ALA A 254 3.15 -12.75 -15.66
C ALA A 254 2.28 -14.01 -15.79
N VAL A 255 1.00 -13.82 -16.03
CA VAL A 255 0.04 -14.92 -16.22
C VAL A 255 -0.09 -15.22 -17.71
N LEU A 256 0.08 -16.49 -18.09
CA LEU A 256 -0.02 -16.99 -19.45
C LEU A 256 -1.18 -17.98 -19.54
N ARG A 257 -1.98 -17.88 -20.60
CA ARG A 257 -3.07 -18.83 -20.89
C ARG A 257 -2.67 -19.77 -22.01
N CYS A 258 -2.90 -21.06 -21.80
CA CYS A 258 -2.66 -22.06 -22.83
C CYS A 258 -3.76 -22.01 -23.90
N LYS A 259 -3.47 -21.40 -25.07
CA LYS A 259 -4.43 -21.31 -26.19
C LYS A 259 -4.80 -22.67 -26.80
N THR A 260 -3.96 -23.69 -26.65
CA THR A 260 -4.19 -25.02 -27.24
C THR A 260 -5.20 -25.87 -26.47
N ARG A 261 -5.46 -25.57 -25.19
CA ARG A 261 -6.50 -26.26 -24.40
C ARG A 261 -7.92 -25.75 -24.65
N ASP A 262 -8.06 -24.52 -25.15
CA ASP A 262 -9.39 -23.98 -25.55
C ASP A 262 -9.98 -24.75 -26.76
N VAL A 263 -9.17 -25.53 -27.48
CA VAL A 263 -9.60 -26.33 -28.66
C VAL A 263 -10.17 -27.71 -28.28
N THR A 264 -9.95 -28.18 -27.06
CA THR A 264 -10.40 -29.52 -26.63
C THR A 264 -11.41 -29.40 -25.49
N GLU A 265 -12.65 -29.12 -25.88
CA GLU A 265 -13.91 -29.69 -25.35
C GLU A 265 -15.10 -28.74 -25.59
N ALA A 266 -14.87 -27.43 -25.74
CA ALA A 266 -15.93 -26.47 -26.09
C ALA A 266 -16.06 -26.22 -27.61
N GLU A 267 -14.96 -26.29 -28.36
CA GLU A 267 -14.95 -26.12 -29.83
C GLU A 267 -15.09 -27.45 -30.60
N SER A 268 -14.96 -28.61 -29.96
CA SER A 268 -15.28 -29.89 -30.60
C SER A 268 -16.79 -30.12 -30.71
N SER A 269 -17.59 -29.47 -29.86
CA SER A 269 -19.05 -29.39 -30.01
C SER A 269 -19.52 -28.34 -31.03
N SER A 270 -18.63 -27.52 -31.60
CA SER A 270 -18.98 -26.56 -32.66
C SER A 270 -18.75 -27.11 -34.08
N ARG A 271 -18.30 -28.36 -34.22
CA ARG A 271 -18.47 -29.12 -35.48
C ARG A 271 -19.79 -29.91 -35.49
N ILE A 272 -20.86 -29.28 -35.01
CA ILE A 272 -22.18 -29.62 -35.51
C ILE A 272 -22.27 -28.95 -36.88
N LEU A 273 -22.65 -29.72 -37.90
CA LEU A 273 -23.16 -29.23 -39.19
C LEU A 273 -23.98 -27.93 -38.99
N PRO A 274 -24.09 -27.03 -39.99
CA PRO A 274 -24.82 -25.77 -39.85
C PRO A 274 -26.32 -26.05 -39.68
N SER A 275 -26.69 -26.46 -38.47
CA SER A 275 -28.01 -26.43 -37.93
C SER A 275 -28.08 -25.09 -37.23
N MET A 276 -28.78 -24.14 -37.85
CA MET A 276 -29.14 -22.91 -37.18
C MET A 276 -29.94 -23.31 -35.93
N SER A 277 -29.28 -23.33 -34.77
CA SER A 277 -29.99 -23.25 -33.51
C SER A 277 -30.46 -21.80 -33.39
N MET A 278 -31.69 -21.54 -33.84
CA MET A 278 -32.36 -20.30 -33.54
C MET A 278 -32.67 -20.29 -32.04
N CYS A 279 -31.85 -19.55 -31.27
CA CYS A 279 -32.20 -19.23 -29.89
C CYS A 279 -33.35 -18.20 -29.92
N LEU A 280 -34.58 -18.70 -29.98
CA LEU A 280 -35.80 -17.91 -29.77
C LEU A 280 -35.97 -17.68 -28.26
N ARG A 281 -35.09 -16.87 -27.65
CA ARG A 281 -35.36 -16.29 -26.33
C ARG A 281 -35.51 -14.77 -26.47
N PRO A 282 -36.70 -14.21 -26.23
CA PRO A 282 -36.89 -12.76 -26.28
C PRO A 282 -36.14 -12.10 -25.11
N ASN A 283 -35.28 -11.12 -25.40
CA ASN A 283 -34.75 -10.11 -24.47
C ASN A 283 -33.74 -10.51 -23.35
N GLU A 284 -32.87 -11.51 -23.51
CA GLU A 284 -31.71 -11.68 -22.60
C GLU A 284 -30.62 -10.62 -22.88
N HIS A 285 -30.60 -9.54 -22.11
CA HIS A 285 -29.54 -8.52 -22.20
C HIS A 285 -28.29 -8.99 -21.44
N LYS A 286 -27.35 -9.60 -22.17
CA LYS A 286 -26.02 -9.97 -21.62
C LYS A 286 -25.04 -8.81 -21.71
N PHE A 287 -24.34 -8.56 -20.61
CA PHE A 287 -23.30 -7.56 -20.50
C PHE A 287 -21.92 -8.21 -20.59
N SER A 288 -21.01 -7.54 -21.31
CA SER A 288 -19.58 -7.87 -21.30
C SER A 288 -18.91 -7.06 -20.19
N ILE A 289 -18.37 -7.73 -19.18
CA ILE A 289 -17.68 -7.08 -18.06
C ILE A 289 -16.21 -7.48 -18.08
N PRO A 290 -15.28 -6.54 -18.33
CA PRO A 290 -13.87 -6.78 -18.09
C PRO A 290 -13.60 -6.79 -16.57
N ILE A 291 -12.84 -7.78 -16.12
CA ILE A 291 -12.39 -7.96 -14.74
C ILE A 291 -10.87 -7.84 -14.76
N GLU A 292 -10.36 -6.74 -14.20
CA GLU A 292 -8.94 -6.57 -13.96
C GLU A 292 -8.58 -7.18 -12.62
N VAL A 293 -7.78 -8.24 -12.64
CA VAL A 293 -7.29 -8.95 -11.46
C VAL A 293 -5.86 -8.52 -11.17
N GLU A 294 -5.66 -8.01 -9.96
CA GLU A 294 -4.34 -7.81 -9.37
C GLU A 294 -4.31 -8.50 -8.01
N SER A 295 -3.72 -9.69 -7.94
CA SER A 295 -3.65 -10.47 -6.70
C SER A 295 -2.26 -10.49 -6.09
N MET A 296 -2.25 -10.68 -4.76
CA MET A 296 -1.06 -10.75 -3.93
C MET A 296 -1.06 -12.05 -3.13
N ALA A 297 0.11 -12.64 -2.90
CA ALA A 297 0.31 -13.75 -1.97
C ALA A 297 1.52 -13.49 -1.10
N ILE A 298 1.48 -13.90 0.17
CA ILE A 298 2.63 -13.87 1.07
C ILE A 298 3.33 -15.23 1.04
N LEU A 299 4.66 -15.23 0.94
CA LEU A 299 5.45 -16.45 0.90
C LEU A 299 6.58 -16.37 1.92
N ASN A 300 6.79 -17.47 2.66
CA ASN A 300 8.04 -17.64 3.37
C ASN A 300 9.15 -18.03 2.39
N LYS A 301 10.35 -17.43 2.54
CA LYS A 301 11.48 -17.69 1.64
C LYS A 301 11.99 -19.13 1.69
N SER A 302 11.69 -19.88 2.76
CA SER A 302 11.97 -21.31 2.91
C SER A 302 10.84 -22.24 2.45
N THR A 303 9.76 -21.72 1.85
CA THR A 303 8.71 -22.57 1.26
C THR A 303 9.24 -23.21 -0.02
N LYS A 304 8.86 -24.47 -0.27
CA LYS A 304 9.20 -25.17 -1.52
C LYS A 304 8.43 -24.59 -2.70
N VAL A 305 9.09 -24.51 -3.85
CA VAL A 305 8.51 -23.98 -5.09
C VAL A 305 7.36 -24.87 -5.61
N SER A 306 7.33 -26.15 -5.27
CA SER A 306 6.23 -27.05 -5.62
C SER A 306 4.84 -26.54 -5.20
N ARG A 307 4.74 -25.81 -4.08
CA ARG A 307 3.48 -25.22 -3.60
C ARG A 307 3.11 -23.91 -4.30
N LEU A 308 4.04 -23.28 -5.02
CA LEU A 308 3.86 -21.94 -5.57
C LEU A 308 2.69 -21.89 -6.56
N TYR A 309 2.49 -22.94 -7.37
CA TYR A 309 1.43 -22.93 -8.39
C TYR A 309 0.05 -22.79 -7.76
N ASP A 310 -0.23 -23.63 -6.76
CA ASP A 310 -1.51 -23.63 -6.04
C ASP A 310 -1.75 -22.31 -5.31
N ILE A 311 -0.71 -21.75 -4.70
CA ILE A 311 -0.78 -20.45 -4.00
C ILE A 311 -1.15 -19.33 -4.99
N LEU A 312 -0.57 -19.32 -6.19
CA LEU A 312 -0.89 -18.32 -7.21
C LEU A 312 -2.31 -18.47 -7.73
N ILE A 313 -2.77 -19.69 -7.97
CA ILE A 313 -4.16 -19.97 -8.36
C ILE A 313 -5.12 -19.50 -7.26
N GLU A 314 -4.85 -19.83 -6.00
CA GLU A 314 -5.67 -19.39 -4.87
C GLU A 314 -5.72 -17.86 -4.77
N SER A 315 -4.59 -17.18 -4.99
CA SER A 315 -4.56 -15.70 -5.01
C SER A 315 -5.47 -15.10 -6.09
N ILE A 316 -5.54 -15.70 -7.28
CA ILE A 316 -6.45 -15.28 -8.35
C ILE A 316 -7.90 -15.59 -7.96
N CYS A 317 -8.17 -16.75 -7.38
CA CYS A 317 -9.50 -17.12 -6.92
C CYS A 317 -10.05 -16.16 -5.87
N ARG A 318 -9.23 -15.73 -4.89
CA ARG A 318 -9.60 -14.70 -3.90
C ARG A 318 -9.91 -13.37 -4.55
N ALA A 319 -9.07 -12.95 -5.49
CA ALA A 319 -9.29 -11.73 -6.26
C ALA A 319 -10.61 -11.74 -7.06
N LEU A 320 -10.95 -12.88 -7.66
CA LEU A 320 -12.22 -13.06 -8.36
C LEU A 320 -13.41 -13.03 -7.39
N ARG A 321 -13.30 -13.66 -6.21
CA ARG A 321 -14.34 -13.59 -5.15
C ARG A 321 -14.55 -12.16 -4.66
N LEU A 322 -13.47 -11.38 -4.48
CA LEU A 322 -13.58 -9.95 -4.15
C LEU A 322 -14.29 -9.14 -5.23
N SER A 323 -14.00 -9.42 -6.50
CA SER A 323 -14.62 -8.72 -7.62
C SER A 323 -16.09 -9.07 -7.76
N GLU A 324 -16.44 -10.35 -7.58
CA GLU A 324 -17.82 -10.83 -7.50
C GLU A 324 -18.59 -10.09 -6.39
N GLN A 325 -18.05 -10.04 -5.16
CA GLN A 325 -18.67 -9.32 -4.04
C GLN A 325 -18.95 -7.86 -4.35
N SER A 326 -17.98 -7.14 -4.95
CA SER A 326 -18.18 -5.73 -5.29
C SER A 326 -19.25 -5.51 -6.36
N ILE A 327 -19.41 -6.44 -7.30
CA ILE A 327 -20.51 -6.39 -8.29
C ILE A 327 -21.84 -6.69 -7.60
N SER A 328 -21.90 -7.75 -6.79
CA SER A 328 -23.14 -8.17 -6.11
C SER A 328 -23.68 -7.14 -5.12
N GLU A 329 -22.81 -6.55 -4.29
CA GLU A 329 -23.16 -5.44 -3.40
C GLU A 329 -23.82 -4.27 -4.17
N ARG A 330 -23.41 -4.03 -5.42
CA ARG A 330 -23.99 -2.94 -6.22
C ARG A 330 -25.37 -3.29 -6.78
N LEU A 331 -25.56 -4.54 -7.18
CA LEU A 331 -26.84 -5.04 -7.70
C LEU A 331 -27.93 -5.03 -6.63
N GLU A 332 -27.59 -5.26 -5.36
CA GLU A 332 -28.53 -5.18 -4.24
C GLU A 332 -28.98 -3.74 -3.93
N ASN A 333 -28.10 -2.76 -4.14
CA ASN A 333 -28.31 -1.37 -3.72
C ASN A 333 -28.95 -0.46 -4.78
N THR A 334 -29.21 -0.93 -6.01
CA THR A 334 -29.66 -0.05 -7.11
C THR A 334 -30.85 -0.64 -7.87
N GLU A 335 -31.92 0.13 -8.03
CA GLU A 335 -33.09 -0.26 -8.87
C GLU A 335 -32.76 -0.28 -10.38
N PHE A 336 -31.59 0.20 -10.81
CA PHE A 336 -31.17 0.26 -12.22
C PHE A 336 -29.93 -0.61 -12.52
N GLN A 337 -30.14 -1.58 -13.41
CA GLN A 337 -29.30 -2.71 -13.84
C GLN A 337 -28.15 -2.34 -14.80
N LYS A 338 -27.25 -1.42 -14.43
CA LYS A 338 -25.98 -1.26 -15.18
C LYS A 338 -24.81 -1.84 -14.41
N LEU A 339 -24.32 -2.98 -14.89
CA LEU A 339 -23.09 -3.60 -14.43
C LEU A 339 -21.91 -2.67 -14.70
N LYS A 340 -21.01 -2.56 -13.72
CA LYS A 340 -19.79 -1.77 -13.79
C LYS A 340 -18.60 -2.71 -13.63
N ALA A 341 -17.53 -2.45 -14.39
CA ALA A 341 -16.31 -3.25 -14.32
C ALA A 341 -15.65 -3.10 -12.93
N PRO A 342 -15.30 -4.20 -12.25
CA PRO A 342 -14.50 -4.16 -11.03
C PRO A 342 -13.03 -3.92 -11.38
N LYS A 343 -12.36 -3.10 -10.56
CA LYS A 343 -10.92 -2.88 -10.61
C LYS A 343 -10.31 -3.09 -9.24
N MET A 344 -9.22 -3.85 -9.18
CA MET A 344 -8.51 -4.15 -7.95
C MET A 344 -7.49 -3.08 -7.58
N TYR A 345 -7.36 -2.86 -6.28
CA TYR A 345 -6.40 -1.94 -5.67
C TYR A 345 -5.77 -2.63 -4.46
N ASN A 346 -4.44 -2.62 -4.41
CA ASN A 346 -3.68 -3.13 -3.27
C ASN A 346 -3.26 -1.97 -2.38
N PHE A 347 -3.40 -2.12 -1.07
CA PHE A 347 -3.08 -1.13 -0.04
C PHE A 347 -2.01 -1.69 0.89
N PHE A 348 -1.16 -0.83 1.43
CA PHE A 348 -0.16 -1.20 2.44
C PHE A 348 -0.25 -0.24 3.63
N PRO A 349 -1.24 -0.43 4.52
CA PRO A 349 -1.28 0.28 5.80
C PRO A 349 -0.02 -0.06 6.60
N GLN A 350 0.74 0.97 6.99
CA GLN A 350 2.00 0.80 7.74
C GLN A 350 1.79 0.08 9.08
N GLU A 351 0.60 0.17 9.65
CA GLU A 351 0.21 -0.46 10.90
C GLU A 351 -0.02 -1.97 10.76
N PHE A 352 -0.17 -2.50 9.54
CA PHE A 352 -0.44 -3.92 9.31
C PHE A 352 0.84 -4.71 9.05
N GLY A 353 1.81 -4.09 8.37
CA GLY A 353 3.02 -4.79 7.92
C GLY A 353 2.76 -5.86 6.85
N HIS A 354 1.62 -5.78 6.16
CA HIS A 354 1.27 -6.63 5.01
C HIS A 354 0.24 -5.91 4.11
N PHE A 355 0.03 -6.43 2.90
CA PHE A 355 -0.92 -5.86 1.94
C PHE A 355 -2.38 -6.18 2.28
N ILE A 356 -3.29 -5.34 1.78
CA ILE A 356 -4.74 -5.54 1.78
C ILE A 356 -5.28 -5.22 0.39
N SER A 357 -6.09 -6.11 -0.19
CA SER A 357 -6.69 -5.93 -1.50
C SER A 357 -8.16 -5.50 -1.39
N CYS A 358 -8.58 -4.52 -2.20
CA CYS A 358 -10.00 -4.18 -2.36
C CYS A 358 -10.36 -4.10 -3.85
N SER A 359 -11.62 -4.41 -4.16
CA SER A 359 -12.18 -4.23 -5.51
C SER A 359 -13.15 -3.05 -5.51
N TYR A 360 -12.95 -2.09 -6.40
CA TYR A 360 -13.85 -0.95 -6.60
C TYR A 360 -14.36 -0.90 -8.03
N LEU A 361 -15.65 -0.64 -8.18
CA LEU A 361 -16.27 -0.54 -9.50
C LEU A 361 -15.89 0.76 -10.20
N GLU A 362 -15.60 0.69 -11.49
CA GLU A 362 -15.25 1.86 -12.30
C GLU A 362 -16.41 2.85 -12.44
N GLY A 363 -16.07 4.14 -12.56
CA GLY A 363 -17.05 5.22 -12.66
C GLY A 363 -17.87 5.45 -11.38
N LEU A 364 -17.43 4.96 -10.22
CA LEU A 364 -17.93 5.38 -8.91
C LEU A 364 -16.93 6.36 -8.28
N ASP A 365 -17.41 7.55 -7.97
CA ASP A 365 -16.62 8.59 -7.31
C ASP A 365 -16.30 8.22 -5.86
N ASP A 366 -15.06 8.49 -5.43
CA ASP A 366 -14.60 8.19 -4.08
C ASP A 366 -15.30 9.05 -3.03
N CYS A 367 -15.80 10.24 -3.40
CA CYS A 367 -16.59 11.09 -2.50
C CYS A 367 -18.07 10.68 -2.42
N SER A 368 -18.54 9.71 -3.20
CA SER A 368 -19.94 9.26 -3.12
C SER A 368 -20.28 8.63 -1.75
N PRO A 369 -21.51 8.84 -1.20
CA PRO A 369 -21.89 8.32 0.11
C PRO A 369 -21.73 6.80 0.27
N SER A 370 -22.04 6.03 -0.77
CA SER A 370 -21.88 4.56 -0.76
C SER A 370 -20.43 4.13 -0.64
N MET A 371 -19.50 4.81 -1.33
CA MET A 371 -18.07 4.54 -1.23
C MET A 371 -17.51 4.97 0.12
N GLN A 372 -17.98 6.10 0.66
CA GLN A 372 -17.62 6.53 2.01
C GLN A 372 -18.06 5.50 3.06
N ASP A 373 -19.30 5.03 3.01
CA ASP A 373 -19.82 4.04 3.95
C ASP A 373 -19.06 2.71 3.83
N LYS A 374 -18.82 2.22 2.61
CA LYS A 374 -17.99 1.03 2.37
C LYS A 374 -16.62 1.15 3.02
N ARG A 375 -15.95 2.30 2.90
CA ARG A 375 -14.65 2.54 3.56
C ARG A 375 -14.77 2.68 5.08
N LYS A 376 -15.80 3.34 5.61
CA LYS A 376 -16.06 3.39 7.06
C LYS A 376 -16.22 1.97 7.65
N ARG A 377 -16.92 1.07 6.95
CA ARG A 377 -17.03 -0.34 7.35
C ARG A 377 -15.67 -1.04 7.35
N LEU A 378 -14.84 -0.86 6.30
CA LEU A 378 -13.48 -1.41 6.27
C LEU A 378 -12.62 -0.91 7.45
N HIS A 379 -12.71 0.38 7.79
CA HIS A 379 -12.03 0.92 8.95
C HIS A 379 -12.44 0.22 10.25
N ARG A 380 -13.74 0.06 10.48
CA ARG A 380 -14.27 -0.65 11.66
C ARG A 380 -13.82 -2.10 11.70
N HIS A 381 -13.98 -2.82 10.58
CA HIS A 381 -13.60 -4.23 10.47
C HIS A 381 -12.11 -4.45 10.74
N PHE A 382 -11.24 -3.49 10.41
CA PHE A 382 -9.81 -3.61 10.70
C PHE A 382 -9.36 -2.86 11.96
N GLY A 383 -10.26 -2.32 12.78
CA GLY A 383 -9.90 -1.55 13.97
C GLY A 383 -9.02 -0.33 13.67
N LEU A 384 -9.17 0.27 12.49
CA LEU A 384 -8.43 1.46 12.06
C LEU A 384 -9.15 2.75 12.49
N PRO A 385 -8.40 3.81 12.86
CA PRO A 385 -9.00 5.08 13.23
C PRO A 385 -9.73 5.70 12.03
N ILE A 386 -10.89 6.29 12.27
CA ILE A 386 -11.68 7.01 11.25
C ILE A 386 -11.20 8.47 11.06
N THR A 387 -10.04 8.84 11.60
CA THR A 387 -9.53 10.22 11.53
C THR A 387 -8.77 10.53 10.24
N ARG A 388 -8.47 9.53 9.41
CA ARG A 388 -7.75 9.67 8.14
C ARG A 388 -8.17 8.58 7.14
N PRO A 389 -8.01 8.78 5.84
CA PRO A 389 -8.31 7.75 4.85
C PRO A 389 -7.16 6.71 4.74
N TYR A 390 -7.52 5.45 4.53
CA TYR A 390 -6.56 4.37 4.22
C TYR A 390 -6.87 3.64 2.91
N PHE A 391 -8.13 3.66 2.48
CA PHE A 391 -8.65 2.82 1.40
C PHE A 391 -9.24 3.64 0.24
N ARG A 392 -8.85 4.89 0.04
CA ARG A 392 -9.23 5.60 -1.20
C ARG A 392 -8.35 5.13 -2.35
N ARG A 393 -8.79 5.28 -3.60
CA ARG A 393 -7.99 4.85 -4.76
C ARG A 393 -6.61 5.52 -4.81
N SER A 394 -6.52 6.77 -4.35
CA SER A 394 -5.27 7.53 -4.19
C SER A 394 -4.33 6.98 -3.09
N ASN A 395 -4.82 6.16 -2.16
CA ASN A 395 -4.01 5.44 -1.17
C ASN A 395 -3.49 4.09 -1.66
N ALA A 396 -3.84 3.67 -2.88
CA ALA A 396 -3.34 2.41 -3.43
C ALA A 396 -1.80 2.42 -3.49
N CYS A 397 -1.21 1.25 -3.35
CA CYS A 397 0.23 1.06 -3.37
C CYS A 397 0.80 1.55 -4.69
N ILE A 398 1.88 2.30 -4.58
CA ILE A 398 2.70 2.68 -5.72
C ILE A 398 3.87 1.70 -5.75
N PHE A 399 3.95 0.91 -6.80
CA PHE A 399 5.07 0.00 -7.04
C PHE A 399 6.15 0.72 -7.83
N ARG A 400 7.41 0.60 -7.39
CA ARG A 400 8.52 1.42 -7.92
C ARG A 400 8.77 1.21 -9.41
N ASN A 401 8.55 -0.01 -9.91
CA ASN A 401 8.69 -0.36 -11.33
C ASN A 401 7.56 0.18 -12.22
N GLU A 402 6.48 0.71 -11.64
CA GLU A 402 5.33 1.27 -12.38
C GLU A 402 5.34 2.80 -12.42
N LEU A 403 6.31 3.42 -11.75
CA LEU A 403 6.46 4.87 -11.77
C LEU A 403 6.86 5.33 -13.18
N PRO A 404 6.14 6.33 -13.75
CA PRO A 404 6.55 6.92 -15.02
C PRO A 404 7.96 7.50 -14.94
N PRO A 405 8.81 7.36 -15.99
CA PRO A 405 10.18 7.87 -15.98
C PRO A 405 10.31 9.38 -15.69
N GLN A 406 9.28 10.17 -16.01
CA GLN A 406 9.23 11.63 -15.80
C GLN A 406 8.42 12.04 -14.56
N SER A 407 8.10 11.09 -13.67
CA SER A 407 7.40 11.41 -12.42
C SER A 407 8.38 12.03 -11.42
N PRO A 408 7.94 13.04 -10.63
CA PRO A 408 8.79 13.60 -9.58
C PRO A 408 9.22 12.52 -8.58
N LEU A 409 10.42 12.67 -8.03
CA LEU A 409 10.92 11.75 -7.00
C LEU A 409 9.99 11.70 -5.78
N ILE A 410 9.84 10.52 -5.21
CA ILE A 410 8.97 10.29 -4.04
C ILE A 410 9.84 10.07 -2.79
N ASN A 411 9.44 10.70 -1.68
CA ASN A 411 10.03 10.49 -0.35
C ASN A 411 11.57 10.54 -0.36
N THR A 412 12.12 11.59 -0.95
CA THR A 412 13.57 11.81 -1.07
C THR A 412 14.33 11.81 0.26
N HIS A 413 13.63 11.92 1.39
CA HIS A 413 14.21 11.81 2.73
C HIS A 413 14.55 10.39 3.16
N VAL A 414 13.96 9.36 2.53
CA VAL A 414 14.22 7.97 2.89
C VAL A 414 15.68 7.66 2.60
N ASN A 415 16.39 7.08 3.57
CA ASN A 415 17.83 6.80 3.56
C ASN A 415 18.75 8.02 3.59
N VAL A 416 18.24 9.23 3.92
CA VAL A 416 19.11 10.35 4.27
C VAL A 416 19.97 9.99 5.48
N LYS A 417 21.24 10.41 5.46
CA LYS A 417 22.20 10.18 6.56
C LYS A 417 21.66 10.73 7.88
N SER A 418 22.04 10.09 9.00
CA SER A 418 21.63 10.53 10.34
C SER A 418 21.94 12.02 10.58
N SER A 419 21.05 12.68 11.33
CA SER A 419 21.21 14.09 11.70
C SER A 419 22.44 14.32 12.58
N GLY A 420 22.84 13.32 13.37
CA GLY A 420 23.90 13.42 14.37
C GLY A 420 23.52 14.18 15.65
N VAL A 421 22.23 14.46 15.91
CA VAL A 421 21.77 15.01 17.19
C VAL A 421 21.91 13.94 18.28
N THR A 422 22.58 14.25 19.38
CA THR A 422 22.81 13.28 20.46
C THR A 422 21.55 13.12 21.28
N GLU A 423 21.09 11.88 21.46
CA GLU A 423 19.80 11.55 22.13
C GLU A 423 18.58 12.25 21.51
N GLY A 424 18.71 12.69 20.26
CA GLY A 424 17.63 13.28 19.49
C GLY A 424 16.57 12.27 19.11
N LYS A 425 15.30 12.72 19.10
CA LYS A 425 14.19 11.95 18.55
C LYS A 425 13.72 12.60 17.26
N GLN A 426 13.58 11.78 16.22
CA GLN A 426 13.10 12.21 14.92
C GLN A 426 11.57 12.20 14.84
N TYR A 427 11.03 13.29 14.32
CA TYR A 427 9.62 13.48 14.04
C TYR A 427 9.50 13.93 12.59
N LEU A 428 9.00 13.05 11.73
CA LEU A 428 8.99 13.24 10.28
C LEU A 428 7.56 13.39 9.75
N VAL A 429 7.45 13.87 8.51
CA VAL A 429 6.24 13.76 7.70
C VAL A 429 5.71 12.32 7.69
N LYS A 430 4.38 12.16 7.76
CA LYS A 430 3.71 10.84 7.77
C LYS A 430 3.06 10.59 6.42
N GLY A 431 3.60 9.66 5.64
CA GLY A 431 3.07 9.29 4.33
C GLY A 431 3.98 9.71 3.19
N ASN A 432 3.43 9.64 1.97
CA ASN A 432 4.16 9.87 0.73
C ASN A 432 3.98 11.31 0.21
N TYR A 433 5.03 11.88 -0.39
CA TYR A 433 5.00 13.16 -1.10
C TYR A 433 5.90 13.10 -2.34
N TYR A 434 5.58 13.90 -3.35
CA TYR A 434 6.44 14.19 -4.50
C TYR A 434 7.36 15.36 -4.19
N TYR A 435 8.63 15.27 -4.60
CA TYR A 435 9.59 16.35 -4.53
C TYR A 435 9.48 17.24 -5.77
N TYR A 436 8.88 18.41 -5.60
CA TYR A 436 8.86 19.44 -6.63
C TYR A 436 10.00 20.44 -6.41
N HIS A 437 10.74 20.74 -7.49
CA HIS A 437 11.87 21.67 -7.51
C HIS A 437 11.95 22.45 -8.83
N TYR A 438 12.92 23.36 -8.96
CA TYR A 438 13.05 24.26 -10.11
C TYR A 438 13.23 23.51 -11.43
N LEU A 439 12.79 24.16 -12.52
CA LEU A 439 12.93 23.70 -13.90
C LEU A 439 12.13 22.43 -14.25
N GLN A 440 11.38 21.87 -13.30
CA GLN A 440 10.41 20.83 -13.58
C GLN A 440 9.20 21.37 -14.33
N GLN A 441 8.47 20.45 -14.99
CA GLN A 441 7.26 20.77 -15.76
C GLN A 441 7.49 21.79 -16.89
N GLN A 442 8.74 21.90 -17.38
CA GLN A 442 9.15 22.81 -18.44
C GLN A 442 8.95 24.31 -18.11
N ILE A 443 8.95 24.68 -16.83
CA ILE A 443 8.80 26.08 -16.38
C ILE A 443 10.17 26.64 -15.98
N GLN A 444 10.52 27.83 -16.48
CA GLN A 444 11.72 28.57 -16.05
C GLN A 444 11.44 29.37 -14.78
N ASP A 445 11.37 28.67 -13.65
CA ASP A 445 10.98 29.24 -12.34
C ASP A 445 12.15 29.55 -11.41
N LYS A 446 13.39 29.39 -11.89
CA LYS A 446 14.59 29.69 -11.13
C LYS A 446 14.58 31.16 -10.67
N GLY A 447 14.62 31.33 -9.35
CA GLY A 447 14.68 32.64 -8.69
C GLY A 447 13.35 33.21 -8.22
N TRP A 448 12.21 32.57 -8.55
CA TRP A 448 10.88 33.05 -8.11
C TRP A 448 9.89 31.94 -7.75
N GLY A 449 10.14 30.69 -8.17
CA GLY A 449 9.21 29.57 -8.00
C GLY A 449 9.24 28.85 -6.65
N CYS A 450 10.13 29.21 -5.71
CA CYS A 450 10.47 28.36 -4.56
C CYS A 450 9.24 28.00 -3.71
N ALA A 451 8.38 29.00 -3.43
CA ALA A 451 7.14 28.80 -2.69
C ALA A 451 6.08 28.03 -3.49
N TYR A 452 6.03 28.19 -4.81
CA TYR A 452 5.15 27.40 -5.69
C TYR A 452 5.52 25.91 -5.63
N ARG A 453 6.81 25.58 -5.72
CA ARG A 453 7.31 24.20 -5.62
C ARG A 453 7.08 23.58 -4.24
N SER A 454 7.25 24.36 -3.18
CA SER A 454 6.88 23.94 -1.82
C SER A 454 5.37 23.65 -1.70
N LEU A 455 4.52 24.52 -2.25
CA LEU A 455 3.07 24.30 -2.31
C LEU A 455 2.72 23.05 -3.13
N GLN A 456 3.36 22.81 -4.29
CA GLN A 456 3.17 21.60 -5.07
C GLN A 456 3.53 20.34 -4.27
N THR A 457 4.63 20.38 -3.52
CA THR A 457 5.03 19.31 -2.60
C THR A 457 3.96 19.06 -1.53
N ILE A 458 3.43 20.11 -0.90
CA ILE A 458 2.33 19.97 0.09
C ILE A 458 1.06 19.39 -0.55
N CYS A 459 0.64 19.93 -1.70
CA CYS A 459 -0.52 19.41 -2.44
C CYS A 459 -0.36 17.95 -2.83
N SER A 460 0.85 17.53 -3.20
CA SER A 460 1.15 16.13 -3.51
C SER A 460 0.98 15.20 -2.32
N TRP A 461 1.32 15.68 -1.10
CA TRP A 461 1.10 14.91 0.11
C TRP A 461 -0.39 14.66 0.33
N PHE A 462 -1.23 15.69 0.23
CA PHE A 462 -2.68 15.53 0.38
C PHE A 462 -3.29 14.63 -0.69
N LEU A 463 -2.78 14.67 -1.92
CA LEU A 463 -3.16 13.76 -3.00
C LEU A 463 -2.79 12.31 -2.67
N LEU A 464 -1.52 12.04 -2.36
CA LEU A 464 -1.02 10.69 -2.08
C LEU A 464 -1.54 10.12 -0.75
N GLN A 465 -1.99 10.97 0.16
CA GLN A 465 -2.65 10.57 1.40
C GLN A 465 -4.17 10.46 1.25
N GLY A 466 -4.74 10.67 0.06
CA GLY A 466 -6.17 10.47 -0.20
C GLY A 466 -7.08 11.52 0.43
N TYR A 467 -6.59 12.72 0.70
CA TYR A 467 -7.45 13.84 1.08
C TYR A 467 -8.12 14.50 -0.12
N THR A 468 -7.55 14.33 -1.31
CA THR A 468 -8.06 14.91 -2.54
C THR A 468 -7.81 13.98 -3.72
N ASP A 469 -8.67 14.09 -4.73
CA ASP A 469 -8.45 13.50 -6.06
C ASP A 469 -8.02 14.59 -7.08
N ARG A 470 -7.86 15.84 -6.61
CA ARG A 470 -7.37 16.96 -7.42
C ARG A 470 -5.89 16.77 -7.72
N LYS A 471 -5.52 16.95 -8.98
CA LYS A 471 -4.11 16.98 -9.40
C LYS A 471 -3.36 18.14 -8.75
N VAL A 472 -2.05 17.97 -8.61
CA VAL A 472 -1.16 19.02 -8.09
C VAL A 472 -1.24 20.26 -9.01
N PRO A 473 -1.53 21.46 -8.47
CA PRO A 473 -1.73 22.64 -9.29
C PRO A 473 -0.42 23.12 -9.94
N THR A 474 -0.57 23.70 -11.13
CA THR A 474 0.51 24.39 -11.87
C THR A 474 0.71 25.81 -11.35
N HIS A 475 1.81 26.46 -11.77
CA HIS A 475 2.09 27.85 -11.42
C HIS A 475 0.98 28.79 -11.89
N ILE A 476 0.49 28.57 -13.11
CA ILE A 476 -0.58 29.38 -13.71
C ILE A 476 -1.87 29.21 -12.90
N GLU A 477 -2.26 27.99 -12.54
CA GLU A 477 -3.47 27.77 -11.72
C GLU A 477 -3.36 28.42 -10.34
N ILE A 478 -2.17 28.39 -9.71
CA ILE A 478 -1.91 29.07 -8.43
C ILE A 478 -2.11 30.59 -8.59
N GLN A 479 -1.53 31.19 -9.62
CA GLN A 479 -1.66 32.62 -9.89
C GLN A 479 -3.09 33.02 -10.23
N GLU A 480 -3.78 32.24 -11.08
CA GLU A 480 -5.18 32.42 -11.41
C GLU A 480 -6.07 32.40 -10.17
N TYR A 481 -5.79 31.48 -9.23
CA TYR A 481 -6.54 31.40 -8.00
C TYR A 481 -6.34 32.62 -7.11
N LEU A 482 -5.10 33.10 -6.93
CA LEU A 482 -4.80 34.30 -6.14
C LEU A 482 -5.44 35.56 -6.72
N VAL A 483 -5.48 35.67 -8.06
CA VAL A 483 -6.22 36.74 -8.74
C VAL A 483 -7.73 36.59 -8.51
N LYS A 484 -8.26 35.37 -8.63
CA LYS A 484 -9.70 35.08 -8.46
C LYS A 484 -10.23 35.48 -7.09
N ILE A 485 -9.45 35.27 -6.03
CA ILE A 485 -9.86 35.62 -4.66
C ILE A 485 -9.61 37.10 -4.31
N GLY A 486 -9.05 37.88 -5.24
CA GLY A 486 -8.76 39.30 -5.04
C GLY A 486 -7.49 39.61 -4.24
N ASP A 487 -6.65 38.61 -3.95
CA ASP A 487 -5.37 38.80 -3.24
C ASP A 487 -4.32 39.48 -4.15
N LYS A 488 -4.32 39.15 -5.45
CA LYS A 488 -3.38 39.69 -6.44
C LYS A 488 -4.08 40.38 -7.61
N PRO A 489 -3.45 41.39 -8.25
CA PRO A 489 -4.01 42.05 -9.43
C PRO A 489 -3.99 41.13 -10.66
N PRO A 490 -4.83 41.37 -11.69
CA PRO A 490 -4.87 40.53 -12.89
C PRO A 490 -3.52 40.35 -13.62
N SER A 491 -2.62 41.33 -13.53
CA SER A 491 -1.26 41.28 -14.09
C SER A 491 -0.35 40.23 -13.43
N PHE A 492 -0.73 39.71 -12.25
CA PHE A 492 -0.01 38.66 -11.56
C PHE A 492 -0.06 37.33 -12.31
N LYS A 493 -1.15 37.07 -13.03
CA LYS A 493 -1.32 35.86 -13.85
C LYS A 493 -0.29 35.84 -14.99
N GLY A 494 0.47 34.75 -15.08
CA GLY A 494 1.54 34.58 -16.05
C GLY A 494 2.82 35.35 -15.71
N SER A 495 2.88 36.02 -14.56
CA SER A 495 4.08 36.72 -14.10
C SER A 495 5.11 35.74 -13.49
N SER A 496 6.30 36.26 -13.21
CA SER A 496 7.35 35.57 -12.44
C SER A 496 7.48 36.12 -11.02
N GLN A 497 6.37 36.57 -10.43
CA GLN A 497 6.37 37.10 -9.07
C GLN A 497 6.32 35.95 -8.03
N TRP A 498 7.11 36.09 -6.96
CA TRP A 498 7.15 35.17 -5.83
C TRP A 498 5.88 35.29 -4.97
N ILE A 499 5.60 34.25 -4.19
CA ILE A 499 4.53 34.20 -3.19
C ILE A 499 5.10 33.80 -1.83
N GLY A 500 4.40 34.13 -0.73
CA GLY A 500 4.79 33.79 0.62
C GLY A 500 3.92 32.70 1.27
N SER A 501 4.16 32.47 2.56
CA SER A 501 3.45 31.48 3.37
C SER A 501 1.94 31.76 3.47
N THR A 502 1.54 33.03 3.44
CA THR A 502 0.14 33.45 3.48
C THR A 502 -0.60 33.06 2.20
N GLU A 503 -0.05 33.39 1.04
CA GLU A 503 -0.62 32.99 -0.25
C GLU A 503 -0.65 31.46 -0.40
N VAL A 504 0.38 30.76 0.08
CA VAL A 504 0.40 29.29 0.14
C VAL A 504 -0.78 28.77 0.96
N SER A 505 -1.05 29.34 2.15
CA SER A 505 -2.23 28.98 2.97
C SER A 505 -3.55 29.24 2.24
N MET A 506 -3.68 30.39 1.55
CA MET A 506 -4.89 30.71 0.78
C MET A 506 -5.11 29.68 -0.33
N CYS A 507 -4.06 29.30 -1.06
CA CYS A 507 -4.12 28.28 -2.10
C CYS A 507 -4.48 26.90 -1.55
N LEU A 508 -3.93 26.50 -0.39
CA LEU A 508 -4.29 25.22 0.25
C LEU A 508 -5.77 25.19 0.60
N GLN A 509 -6.30 26.28 1.18
CA GLN A 509 -7.72 26.39 1.46
C GLN A 509 -8.57 26.34 0.20
N GLY A 510 -8.15 27.06 -0.84
CA GLY A 510 -8.86 27.15 -2.12
C GLY A 510 -8.92 25.86 -2.93
N PHE A 511 -7.80 25.15 -3.00
CA PHE A 511 -7.70 23.96 -3.83
C PHE A 511 -8.15 22.70 -3.10
N LEU A 512 -7.94 22.63 -1.79
CA LEU A 512 -8.08 21.40 -1.01
C LEU A 512 -9.06 21.51 0.16
N GLY A 513 -9.53 22.72 0.52
CA GLY A 513 -10.31 22.93 1.74
C GLY A 513 -9.47 22.66 3.00
N VAL A 514 -8.17 22.96 2.94
CA VAL A 514 -7.21 22.72 4.01
C VAL A 514 -6.84 24.03 4.69
N ASP A 515 -7.23 24.15 5.96
CA ASP A 515 -6.78 25.24 6.83
C ASP A 515 -5.31 25.06 7.21
N SER A 516 -4.60 26.18 7.46
CA SER A 516 -3.20 26.16 7.90
C SER A 516 -2.99 27.05 9.12
N LYS A 517 -2.11 26.60 10.03
CA LYS A 517 -1.59 27.42 11.14
C LYS A 517 -0.36 28.17 10.63
N ILE A 518 -0.30 29.48 10.81
CA ILE A 518 0.91 30.26 10.52
C ILE A 518 1.66 30.53 11.82
N LEU A 519 2.93 30.16 11.86
CA LEU A 519 3.86 30.55 12.92
C LEU A 519 4.79 31.64 12.39
N HIS A 520 5.00 32.67 13.22
CA HIS A 520 5.82 33.83 12.89
C HIS A 520 7.00 33.89 13.85
N VAL A 521 8.20 34.08 13.30
CA VAL A 521 9.41 34.38 14.09
C VAL A 521 10.09 35.60 13.51
N SER A 522 10.61 36.45 14.40
CA SER A 522 11.18 37.75 14.02
C SER A 522 12.63 37.62 13.54
N SER A 523 13.30 36.51 13.88
CA SER A 523 14.67 36.19 13.50
C SER A 523 14.85 34.70 13.22
N GLY A 524 15.74 34.35 12.29
CA GLY A 524 16.20 32.98 12.08
C GLY A 524 16.73 32.26 13.33
N ALA A 525 17.26 33.01 14.31
CA ALA A 525 17.75 32.46 15.57
C ALA A 525 16.61 31.87 16.44
N GLU A 526 15.41 32.41 16.29
CA GLU A 526 14.23 32.02 17.07
C GLU A 526 13.56 30.73 16.55
N LEU A 527 13.92 30.22 15.37
CA LEU A 527 13.31 28.96 14.89
C LEU A 527 13.57 27.78 15.82
N SER A 528 14.69 27.79 16.53
CA SER A 528 15.04 26.75 17.52
C SER A 528 14.06 26.71 18.70
N THR A 529 13.43 27.85 19.04
CA THR A 529 12.45 27.92 20.13
C THR A 529 11.11 27.31 19.76
N LEU A 530 10.83 27.09 18.46
CA LEU A 530 9.63 26.43 17.97
C LEU A 530 9.69 24.90 18.07
N GLY A 531 10.73 24.33 18.68
CA GLY A 531 10.99 22.90 18.61
C GLY A 531 9.81 22.03 19.06
N SER A 532 9.20 22.35 20.21
CA SER A 532 8.03 21.62 20.73
C SER A 532 6.81 21.72 19.81
N GLU A 533 6.57 22.88 19.19
CA GLU A 533 5.46 23.10 18.25
C GLU A 533 5.64 22.26 16.98
N LEU A 534 6.86 22.22 16.43
CA LEU A 534 7.17 21.41 15.25
C LEU A 534 7.05 19.91 15.54
N VAL A 535 7.52 19.48 16.71
CA VAL A 535 7.35 18.10 17.18
C VAL A 535 5.86 17.74 17.26
N MET A 536 5.05 18.58 17.90
CA MET A 536 3.61 18.37 18.03
C MET A 536 2.93 18.30 16.66
N HIS A 537 3.31 19.16 15.72
CA HIS A 537 2.79 19.16 14.35
C HIS A 537 3.07 17.84 13.63
N PHE A 538 4.32 17.37 13.62
CA PHE A 538 4.66 16.10 12.96
C PHE A 538 4.04 14.88 13.64
N GLN A 539 3.84 14.92 14.96
CA GLN A 539 3.14 13.85 15.68
C GLN A 539 1.64 13.79 15.36
N THR A 540 0.96 14.93 15.31
CA THR A 540 -0.51 14.98 15.19
C THR A 540 -0.98 15.08 13.74
N GLN A 541 -0.39 16.01 12.98
CA GLN A 541 -0.73 16.29 11.59
C GLN A 541 0.13 15.45 10.64
N GLY A 542 1.45 15.55 10.78
CA GLY A 542 2.42 14.84 9.94
C GLY A 542 2.49 15.37 8.50
N THR A 543 2.09 16.61 8.24
CA THR A 543 2.12 17.27 6.93
C THR A 543 3.46 18.00 6.70
N PRO A 544 3.94 18.15 5.44
CA PRO A 544 5.06 19.02 5.13
C PRO A 544 4.76 20.48 5.49
N ILE A 545 5.78 21.23 5.93
CA ILE A 545 5.67 22.63 6.35
C ILE A 545 6.43 23.50 5.34
N MET A 546 5.76 24.50 4.76
CA MET A 546 6.46 25.53 3.97
C MET A 546 7.00 26.59 4.92
N THR A 547 8.26 26.99 4.75
CA THR A 547 8.87 28.10 5.48
C THR A 547 9.38 29.15 4.52
N GLY A 548 8.92 30.39 4.68
CA GLY A 548 9.32 31.54 3.88
C GLY A 548 10.13 32.53 4.71
N GLY A 549 11.31 32.91 4.21
CA GLY A 549 12.17 33.96 4.80
C GLY A 549 12.59 34.95 3.71
N GLY A 550 12.01 36.14 3.71
CA GLY A 550 12.17 37.10 2.62
C GLY A 550 11.69 36.53 1.28
N VAL A 551 12.59 36.44 0.29
CA VAL A 551 12.30 35.92 -1.06
C VAL A 551 12.61 34.42 -1.24
N LEU A 552 13.10 33.75 -0.19
CA LEU A 552 13.44 32.33 -0.24
C LEU A 552 12.41 31.50 0.51
N ALA A 553 12.12 30.33 -0.02
CA ALA A 553 11.25 29.34 0.62
C ALA A 553 11.89 27.96 0.64
N HIS A 554 11.67 27.24 1.73
CA HIS A 554 12.08 25.84 1.88
C HIS A 554 10.90 25.02 2.40
N THR A 555 11.01 23.68 2.32
CA THR A 555 10.03 22.78 2.91
C THR A 555 10.66 22.00 4.05
N ILE A 556 10.15 22.13 5.27
CA ILE A 556 10.53 21.31 6.42
C ILE A 556 9.66 20.05 6.39
N ILE A 557 10.31 18.89 6.34
CA ILE A 557 9.65 17.57 6.29
C ILE A 557 9.97 16.71 7.52
N GLY A 558 10.67 17.27 8.49
CA GLY A 558 10.90 16.66 9.79
C GLY A 558 11.83 17.47 10.68
N VAL A 559 11.89 17.08 11.95
CA VAL A 559 12.81 17.61 12.96
C VAL A 559 13.47 16.47 13.73
N ASP A 560 14.70 16.68 14.14
CA ASP A 560 15.39 15.84 15.11
C ASP A 560 15.66 16.70 16.34
N TYR A 561 15.06 16.33 17.47
CA TYR A 561 14.99 17.18 18.64
C TYR A 561 15.34 16.41 19.91
N CYS A 562 16.34 16.91 20.64
CA CYS A 562 16.67 16.43 21.97
C CYS A 562 15.97 17.31 23.01
N LEU A 563 15.01 16.73 23.74
CA LEU A 563 14.25 17.45 24.79
C LEU A 563 15.13 17.90 25.97
N GLN A 564 16.22 17.18 26.23
CA GLN A 564 17.10 17.48 27.37
C GLN A 564 18.09 18.61 27.07
N SER A 565 18.75 18.57 25.91
CA SER A 565 19.76 19.56 25.53
C SER A 565 19.18 20.76 24.77
N GLY A 566 17.98 20.62 24.20
CA GLY A 566 17.40 21.59 23.28
C GLY A 566 18.03 21.57 21.88
N GLU A 567 18.97 20.68 21.62
CA GLU A 567 19.60 20.55 20.29
C GLU A 567 18.54 20.15 19.25
N MET A 568 18.53 20.88 18.13
CA MET A 568 17.56 20.70 17.06
C MET A 568 18.24 20.72 15.68
N LYS A 569 17.82 19.80 14.81
CA LYS A 569 18.07 19.87 13.36
C LYS A 569 16.76 19.76 12.59
N TYR A 570 16.74 20.39 11.42
CA TYR A 570 15.60 20.42 10.50
C TYR A 570 15.90 19.57 9.29
N LEU A 571 14.99 18.67 8.92
CA LEU A 571 15.09 17.96 7.67
C LEU A 571 14.48 18.83 6.57
N ILE A 572 15.35 19.39 5.74
CA ILE A 572 14.97 20.34 4.69
C ILE A 572 14.87 19.62 3.36
N LEU A 573 13.80 19.92 2.64
CA LEU A 573 13.62 19.65 1.23
C LEU A 573 13.65 20.97 0.47
N ASP A 574 14.74 21.19 -0.26
CA ASP A 574 15.08 22.45 -0.88
C ASP A 574 14.49 22.56 -2.29
N PRO A 575 13.53 23.45 -2.56
CA PRO A 575 12.92 23.58 -3.88
C PRO A 575 13.84 24.22 -4.93
N HIS A 576 15.02 24.73 -4.55
CA HIS A 576 15.91 25.46 -5.46
C HIS A 576 16.82 24.56 -6.31
N TYR A 577 16.78 23.24 -6.11
CA TYR A 577 17.50 22.30 -6.95
C TYR A 577 17.08 22.47 -8.42
N THR A 578 18.04 22.45 -9.34
CA THR A 578 17.82 22.71 -10.77
C THR A 578 18.36 21.59 -11.66
N GLY A 579 18.86 20.51 -11.06
CA GLY A 579 19.44 19.40 -11.80
C GLY A 579 18.38 18.36 -12.17
N GLU A 580 18.82 17.30 -12.84
CA GLU A 580 18.00 16.12 -13.12
C GLU A 580 17.54 15.44 -11.83
N ASP A 581 16.45 14.66 -11.91
CA ASP A 581 15.88 13.88 -10.80
C ASP A 581 16.80 12.71 -10.36
N ASP A 582 17.98 13.04 -9.85
CA ASP A 582 18.99 12.12 -9.32
C ASP A 582 18.99 12.12 -7.79
N LEU A 583 18.42 11.07 -7.20
CA LEU A 583 18.29 10.93 -5.75
C LEU A 583 19.65 11.00 -5.03
N HIS A 584 20.70 10.41 -5.62
CA HIS A 584 22.03 10.42 -5.02
C HIS A 584 22.59 11.84 -4.90
N THR A 585 22.51 12.65 -5.97
CA THR A 585 22.92 14.06 -5.94
C THR A 585 22.10 14.87 -4.95
N ILE A 586 20.77 14.67 -4.93
CA ILE A 586 19.85 15.38 -4.04
C ILE A 586 20.22 15.14 -2.56
N GLN A 587 20.51 13.90 -2.18
CA GLN A 587 20.88 13.56 -0.81
C GLN A 587 22.33 13.93 -0.48
N SER A 588 23.28 13.62 -1.36
CA SER A 588 24.73 13.82 -1.12
C SER A 588 25.12 15.30 -1.05
N LYS A 589 24.49 16.15 -1.88
CA LYS A 589 24.69 17.61 -1.85
C LYS A 589 23.78 18.31 -0.85
N GLY A 590 22.90 17.57 -0.17
CA GLY A 590 22.04 18.08 0.90
C GLY A 590 20.91 18.99 0.44
N TRP A 591 20.39 18.78 -0.78
CA TRP A 591 19.12 19.38 -1.25
C TRP A 591 17.92 18.73 -0.54
N CYS A 592 18.02 17.44 -0.21
CA CYS A 592 17.22 16.82 0.83
C CYS A 592 18.15 16.35 1.96
N GLY A 593 18.10 16.98 3.13
CA GLY A 593 19.04 16.66 4.20
C GLY A 593 18.83 17.42 5.50
N TRP A 594 19.46 16.95 6.57
CA TRP A 594 19.44 17.59 7.88
C TRP A 594 20.29 18.86 7.89
N LYS A 595 19.71 19.94 8.40
CA LYS A 595 20.33 21.26 8.54
C LYS A 595 20.27 21.71 10.00
N GLY A 596 21.37 22.30 10.47
CA GLY A 596 21.45 22.89 11.81
C GLY A 596 20.81 24.27 11.89
N PRO A 597 20.75 24.88 13.08
CA PRO A 597 20.16 26.20 13.29
C PRO A 597 20.83 27.32 12.46
N ASP A 598 22.13 27.21 12.18
CA ASP A 598 22.88 28.18 11.37
C ASP A 598 22.50 28.18 9.88
N PHE A 599 21.63 27.27 9.44
CA PHE A 599 21.02 27.32 8.11
C PHE A 599 20.10 28.54 7.93
N TRP A 600 19.47 29.00 9.01
CA TRP A 600 18.54 30.13 8.98
C TRP A 600 19.28 31.45 9.15
N ASP A 601 18.97 32.43 8.30
CA ASP A 601 19.54 33.76 8.41
C ASP A 601 19.00 34.47 9.67
N LYS A 602 19.91 34.79 10.59
CA LYS A 602 19.59 35.41 11.89
C LYS A 602 19.04 36.83 11.75
N ARG A 603 19.16 37.46 10.58
CA ARG A 603 18.66 38.82 10.31
C ARG A 603 17.30 38.84 9.63
N SER A 604 16.82 37.69 9.16
CA SER A 604 15.56 37.57 8.44
C SER A 604 14.44 37.08 9.37
N TYR A 605 13.23 37.59 9.15
CA TYR A 605 12.02 37.01 9.73
C TYR A 605 11.61 35.77 8.94
N TYR A 606 10.89 34.84 9.59
CA TYR A 606 10.36 33.66 8.92
C TYR A 606 8.89 33.42 9.27
N ASN A 607 8.14 33.00 8.26
CA ASN A 607 6.77 32.55 8.38
C ASN A 607 6.71 31.06 8.02
N LEU A 608 6.17 30.24 8.91
CA LEU A 608 5.97 28.81 8.68
C LEU A 608 4.49 28.55 8.47
N CYS A 609 4.13 27.99 7.32
CA CYS A 609 2.78 27.52 7.01
C CYS A 609 2.68 26.03 7.35
N LEU A 610 1.87 25.70 8.36
CA LEU A 610 1.65 24.37 8.90
C LEU A 610 0.24 23.87 8.48
N PRO A 611 0.11 23.10 7.39
CA PRO A 611 -1.19 22.62 6.91
C PRO A 611 -1.84 21.65 7.90
N GLN A 612 -3.11 21.85 8.21
CA GLN A 612 -3.88 21.01 9.14
C GLN A 612 -4.58 19.89 8.38
N ARG A 613 -4.47 18.66 8.89
CA ARG A 613 -5.06 17.49 8.25
C ARG A 613 -6.58 17.48 8.49
N PRO A 614 -7.42 17.45 7.44
CA PRO A 614 -8.86 17.35 7.62
C PRO A 614 -9.26 16.03 8.30
N VAL A 615 -10.35 16.05 9.08
CA VAL A 615 -11.01 14.84 9.56
C VAL A 615 -12.08 14.45 8.56
N ILE A 616 -11.98 13.26 7.95
CA ILE A 616 -12.81 12.87 6.80
C ILE A 616 -14.13 12.17 7.21
N PHE A 617 -14.17 11.44 8.33
CA PHE A 617 -15.28 10.53 8.63
C PHE A 617 -16.09 10.88 9.87
#